data_AF-A0A9D4U9Y6-F1
#
_entry.id   AF-A0A9D4U9Y6-F1
#
_cell.length_a   1.000
_cell.length_b   1.000
_cell.length_c   1.000
_cell.angle_alpha   90.00
_cell.angle_beta   90.00
_cell.angle_gamma   90.00
#
_symmetry.space_group_name_H-M   'P 1'
#
loop_
_entity.id
_entity.type
_entity.pdbx_description
1 polymer ?
#
loop_
_entity_poly.entity_id
_entity_poly.type
_entity_poly.pdbx_seq_one_letter_code
_entity_poly.pdbx_strand_id
1 'polypeptide(L)'
;AEPPDVNLTVIAGGYRFSCGLREDNHEAACWGDYAIGQTDAPQGVKFSTISSGDWYTCGVREDQQKTVVNCWGAQSKVADYVPQTLNA
;
A
#
# COMPACT_ATOMS: atom_id res chain seq x y z
N ALA A 1 -3.51 -15.09 5.44
CA ALA A 1 -4.57 -14.16 5.93
C ALA A 1 -5.68 -14.04 4.88
N GLU A 2 -6.95 -14.01 5.31
CA GLU A 2 -8.12 -13.91 4.42
C GLU A 2 -8.36 -12.47 3.94
N PRO A 3 -8.97 -12.27 2.76
CA PRO A 3 -9.38 -10.95 2.30
C PRO A 3 -10.40 -10.30 3.26
N PRO A 4 -10.40 -8.97 3.36
CA PRO A 4 -11.35 -8.26 4.21
C PRO A 4 -12.77 -8.35 3.65
N ASP A 5 -13.77 -8.47 4.54
CA ASP A 5 -15.20 -8.41 4.19
C ASP A 5 -15.66 -6.94 4.05
N VAL A 6 -15.11 -6.25 3.05
CA VAL A 6 -15.38 -4.84 2.74
C VAL A 6 -15.35 -4.62 1.24
N ASN A 7 -16.05 -3.61 0.76
CA ASN A 7 -15.94 -3.21 -0.64
C ASN A 7 -14.55 -2.61 -0.94
N LEU A 8 -14.01 -2.96 -2.10
CA LEU A 8 -12.72 -2.49 -2.58
C LEU A 8 -12.89 -1.73 -3.90
N THR A 9 -12.19 -0.60 -4.04
CA THR A 9 -12.20 0.23 -5.26
C THR A 9 -11.00 -0.04 -6.17
N VAL A 10 -9.90 -0.54 -5.60
CA VAL A 10 -8.66 -0.88 -6.31
C VAL A 10 -8.13 -2.19 -5.75
N ILE A 11 -7.51 -3.01 -6.61
CA ILE A 11 -6.79 -4.22 -6.21
C ILE A 11 -5.40 -4.25 -6.84
N ALA A 12 -4.41 -4.69 -6.07
CA ALA A 12 -3.03 -4.88 -6.49
C ALA A 12 -2.52 -6.25 -6.01
N GLY A 13 -1.98 -7.04 -6.93
CA GLY A 13 -1.46 -8.38 -6.65
C GLY A 13 0.07 -8.39 -6.57
N GLY A 14 0.61 -8.94 -5.48
CA GLY A 14 2.01 -9.29 -5.34
C GLY A 14 2.25 -10.79 -5.51
N TYR A 15 3.43 -11.28 -5.13
CA TYR A 15 3.81 -12.68 -5.38
C TYR A 15 2.95 -13.71 -4.62
N ARG A 16 2.69 -13.47 -3.32
CA ARG A 16 1.87 -14.33 -2.43
C ARG A 16 0.92 -13.53 -1.54
N PHE A 17 0.72 -12.27 -1.87
CA PHE A 17 -0.15 -11.37 -1.14
C PHE A 17 -0.95 -10.51 -2.12
N SER A 18 -2.02 -9.92 -1.64
CA SER A 18 -2.80 -8.95 -2.39
C SER A 18 -3.16 -7.80 -1.47
N CYS A 19 -3.29 -6.61 -2.03
CA CYS A 19 -3.76 -5.42 -1.34
C CYS A 19 -4.93 -4.82 -2.11
N GLY A 20 -5.84 -4.18 -1.39
CA GLY A 20 -6.92 -3.41 -1.98
C GLY A 20 -7.13 -2.11 -1.22
N LEU A 21 -7.70 -1.13 -1.91
CA LEU A 21 -8.18 0.10 -1.27
C LEU A 21 -9.64 -0.05 -0.90
N ARG A 22 -9.95 0.20 0.36
CA ARG A 22 -11.32 0.12 0.86
C ARG A 22 -12.13 1.30 0.33
N GLU A 23 -13.38 1.04 -0.05
CA GLU A 23 -14.32 2.07 -0.51
C GLU A 23 -14.75 3.02 0.62
N ASP A 24 -14.79 2.54 1.86
CA ASP A 24 -15.35 3.27 2.99
C ASP A 24 -14.40 4.35 3.56
N ASN A 25 -13.09 4.08 3.57
CA ASN A 25 -12.12 4.95 4.21
C ASN A 25 -10.85 5.22 3.38
N HIS A 26 -10.73 4.60 2.20
CA HIS A 26 -9.56 4.68 1.30
C HIS A 26 -8.24 4.21 1.93
N GLU A 27 -8.30 3.42 2.99
CA GLU A 27 -7.11 2.76 3.55
C GLU A 27 -6.78 1.49 2.76
N ALA A 28 -5.49 1.13 2.76
CA ALA A 28 -5.05 -0.11 2.17
C ALA A 28 -5.29 -1.29 3.13
N ALA A 29 -5.94 -2.33 2.64
CA ALA A 29 -6.09 -3.60 3.32
C ALA A 29 -5.37 -4.68 2.53
N CYS A 30 -4.47 -5.41 3.18
CA CYS A 30 -3.64 -6.42 2.53
C CYS A 30 -3.82 -7.80 3.18
N TRP A 31 -3.84 -8.85 2.36
CA TRP A 31 -4.07 -10.22 2.78
C TRP A 31 -3.18 -11.20 1.99
N GLY A 32 -3.20 -12.48 2.36
CA GLY A 32 -2.36 -13.53 1.76
C GLY A 32 -1.32 -14.13 2.72
N ASP A 33 -0.36 -14.86 2.14
CA ASP A 33 0.47 -15.87 2.80
C ASP A 33 1.97 -15.55 2.66
N TYR A 34 2.37 -14.39 3.18
CA TYR A 34 3.75 -14.10 3.61
C TYR A 34 3.82 -12.73 4.30
N ALA A 35 3.85 -12.70 5.62
CA ALA A 35 3.95 -11.45 6.41
C ALA A 35 5.42 -11.11 6.72
N ILE A 36 6.21 -10.78 5.70
CA ILE A 36 7.50 -10.08 5.91
C ILE A 36 7.31 -8.56 5.72
N GLY A 37 6.16 -8.05 6.16
CA GLY A 37 5.80 -6.63 6.13
C GLY A 37 4.88 -6.20 4.97
N GLN A 38 4.61 -7.04 3.97
CA GLN A 38 3.79 -6.66 2.80
C GLN A 38 2.31 -6.50 3.12
N THR A 39 1.85 -7.25 4.11
CA THR A 39 0.49 -7.16 4.61
C THR A 39 0.31 -6.04 5.63
N ASP A 40 1.41 -5.40 6.06
CA ASP A 40 1.42 -4.41 7.13
C ASP A 40 1.22 -3.01 6.54
N ALA A 41 0.06 -2.81 5.90
CA ALA A 41 -0.30 -1.54 5.31
C ALA A 41 -0.38 -0.41 6.36
N PRO A 42 0.07 0.81 6.03
CA PRO A 42 0.00 1.95 6.95
C PRO A 42 -1.44 2.23 7.38
N GLN A 43 -1.67 2.22 8.70
CA GLN A 43 -2.96 2.55 9.30
C GLN A 43 -3.16 4.07 9.34
N GLY A 44 -4.39 4.55 9.12
CA GLY A 44 -4.71 5.99 9.15
C GLY A 44 -4.16 6.76 7.96
N VAL A 45 -3.66 6.09 6.92
CA VAL A 45 -3.19 6.72 5.68
C VAL A 45 -4.18 6.42 4.56
N LYS A 46 -4.69 7.49 3.95
CA LYS A 46 -5.60 7.41 2.81
C LYS A 46 -4.83 7.46 1.51
N PHE A 47 -5.19 6.59 0.58
CA PHE A 47 -4.56 6.49 -0.72
C PHE A 47 -5.58 6.68 -1.83
N SER A 48 -5.17 7.37 -2.90
CA SER A 48 -5.96 7.48 -4.12
C SER A 48 -5.75 6.30 -5.07
N THR A 49 -4.60 5.64 -4.98
CA THR A 49 -4.26 4.44 -5.78
C THR A 49 -3.13 3.67 -5.12
N ILE A 50 -3.03 2.37 -5.44
CA ILE A 50 -1.97 1.48 -5.00
C ILE A 50 -1.43 0.63 -6.16
N SER A 51 -0.18 0.22 -6.04
CA SER A 51 0.45 -0.74 -6.95
C SER A 51 1.42 -1.63 -6.16
N SER A 52 1.48 -2.90 -6.51
CA SER A 52 2.32 -3.90 -5.83
C SER A 52 3.42 -4.41 -6.77
N GLY A 53 4.61 -4.57 -6.22
CA GLY A 53 5.64 -5.44 -6.78
C GLY A 53 5.61 -6.82 -6.10
N ASP A 54 6.63 -7.65 -6.37
CA ASP A 54 6.68 -9.02 -5.84
C ASP A 54 6.59 -9.07 -4.30
N TRP A 55 7.20 -8.10 -3.62
CA TRP A 55 7.39 -8.10 -2.17
C TRP A 55 7.11 -6.76 -1.49
N TYR A 56 6.47 -5.81 -2.17
CA TYR A 56 6.13 -4.51 -1.61
C TYR A 56 4.90 -3.92 -2.29
N THR A 57 4.29 -2.95 -1.63
CA THR A 57 3.21 -2.13 -2.20
C THR A 57 3.52 -0.67 -1.98
N CYS A 58 3.18 0.16 -2.96
CA CYS A 58 3.26 1.60 -2.89
C CYS A 58 1.88 2.21 -3.15
N GLY A 59 1.60 3.36 -2.54
CA GLY A 59 0.39 4.12 -2.78
C GLY A 59 0.63 5.62 -2.76
N VAL A 60 -0.21 6.35 -3.50
CA VAL A 60 -0.21 7.82 -3.53
C VAL A 60 -1.17 8.34 -2.47
N ARG A 61 -0.69 9.18 -1.55
CA ARG A 61 -1.52 9.75 -0.48
C ARG A 61 -2.54 10.74 -1.01
N GLU A 62 -3.76 10.67 -0.49
CA GLU A 62 -4.86 11.60 -0.82
C GLU A 62 -4.82 12.89 0.01
N ASP A 63 -4.26 12.83 1.22
CA ASP A 63 -4.39 13.87 2.25
C ASP A 63 -3.31 14.96 2.23
N GLN A 64 -2.55 15.08 1.14
CA GLN A 64 -1.42 16.00 1.06
C GLN A 64 -1.54 16.99 -0.11
N GLN A 65 -1.16 18.25 0.13
CA GLN A 65 -1.10 19.28 -0.92
C GLN A 65 -0.06 18.96 -2.01
N LYS A 66 0.88 18.05 -1.71
CA LYS A 66 1.89 17.54 -2.63
C LYS A 66 1.72 16.04 -2.79
N THR A 67 2.00 15.52 -3.98
CA THR A 67 1.99 14.08 -4.25
C THR A 67 3.06 13.40 -3.40
N VAL A 68 2.63 12.70 -2.35
CA VAL A 68 3.50 11.87 -1.50
C VAL A 68 3.20 10.41 -1.77
N VAL A 69 4.26 9.62 -1.95
CA VAL A 69 4.17 8.17 -2.14
C VAL A 69 4.67 7.48 -0.88
N ASN A 70 3.87 6.58 -0.32
CA ASN A 70 4.30 5.69 0.75
C ASN A 70 4.38 4.26 0.22
N CYS A 71 5.46 3.57 0.57
CA CYS A 71 5.65 2.17 0.24
C CYS A 71 5.92 1.36 1.51
N TRP A 72 5.43 0.13 1.53
CA TRP A 72 5.58 -0.84 2.61
C TRP A 72 5.85 -2.24 2.05
N GLY A 73 6.45 -3.12 2.86
CA GLY A 73 6.81 -4.48 2.46
C GLY A 73 8.24 -4.89 2.77
N ALA A 74 8.62 -6.10 2.32
CA ALA A 74 9.97 -6.62 2.45
C ALA A 74 10.90 -5.98 1.42
N GLN A 75 11.25 -4.75 1.77
CA GLN A 75 12.56 -4.16 1.66
C GLN A 75 12.35 -2.75 2.22
N SER A 76 12.78 -2.54 3.45
CA SER A 76 12.93 -1.21 4.05
C SER A 76 13.76 -0.25 3.19
N LYS A 77 14.43 -0.76 2.14
CA LYS A 77 15.10 0.01 1.08
C LYS A 77 14.20 0.54 -0.04
N VAL A 78 12.92 0.17 -0.12
CA VAL A 78 12.00 0.82 -1.09
C VAL A 78 11.87 2.31 -0.75
N ALA A 79 12.00 2.69 0.53
CA ALA A 79 12.13 4.09 0.95
C ALA A 79 13.39 4.80 0.41
N ASP A 80 14.44 4.06 0.06
CA ASP A 80 15.69 4.61 -0.52
C ASP A 80 15.56 4.88 -2.03
N TYR A 81 14.71 4.11 -2.73
CA TYR A 81 14.50 4.23 -4.19
C TYR A 81 13.24 5.00 -4.57
N VAL A 82 12.26 5.07 -3.68
CA VAL A 82 11.07 5.90 -3.84
C VAL A 82 11.36 7.21 -3.12
N PRO A 83 11.41 8.36 -3.83
CA PRO A 83 11.66 9.63 -3.16
C PRO A 83 10.58 9.85 -2.11
N GLN A 84 10.94 9.65 -0.83
CA GLN A 84 10.09 9.85 0.35
C GLN A 84 9.54 11.28 0.42
N THR A 85 10.13 12.17 -0.35
CA THR A 85 9.59 13.48 -0.69
C THR A 85 10.15 13.89 -2.05
N LEU A 86 9.32 14.39 -2.97
CA LEU A 86 9.80 15.41 -3.90
C LEU A 86 9.93 16.71 -3.07
N ASN A 87 10.94 16.76 -2.19
CA ASN A 87 11.30 17.99 -1.48
C ASN A 87 12.26 18.80 -2.35
N ALA A 88 11.70 19.37 -3.42
CA ALA A 88 12.04 20.67 -4.02
C ALA A 88 10.99 20.93 -5.10
#